data_AF-A0A918TFE5-F1
#
_entry.id   AF-A0A918TFE5-F1
#
_cell.length_a   1.000
_cell.length_b   1.000
_cell.length_c   1.000
_cell.angle_alpha   90.00
_cell.angle_beta   90.00
_cell.angle_gamma   90.00
#
_symmetry.space_group_name_H-M   'P 1'
#
loop_
_entity.id
_entity.type
_entity.pdbx_description
1 polymer ?
#
loop_
_entity_poly.entity_id
_entity_poly.type
_entity_poly.pdbx_seq_one_letter_code
_entity_poly.pdbx_strand_id
1 'polypeptide(L)'
;MSSIKQVAGIVIGVVIGLVGGMLFKSSLPPEKDSAAEQLEIQRHELKSARNRLAVLEAERRRGDLASGQAARDIAADIRAGREVDLDDVFALTKPYLADISPLMERMRLKEEKRRSEEIAGEMARKYDLTKIQQARLEDWMAAESQVNAEKFRMVLEDEESDFEDFIRATEENAEFGDLDDFMESELSGEKLAEYKAERLVERSENVTSEANRKLHRLHEVVDLDVSQQDAAFLLFARGSGDYEEGMVVDGMQGTQGGLSVAQRNAEVMSLLRPEQQAQYQSYQAEQREEANRELQEVGLKLPADWDLFEDDLFD
;
A
#
# COMPACT_ATOMS: atom_id res chain seq x y z
N MET A 1 -4.68 11.39 12.99
CA MET A 1 -3.90 10.53 12.08
C MET A 1 -4.02 9.09 12.55
N SER A 2 -5.06 8.38 12.09
CA SER A 2 -5.35 6.97 12.39
C SER A 2 -6.47 6.49 11.45
N SER A 3 -6.28 6.64 10.13
CA SER A 3 -7.23 6.09 9.15
C SER A 3 -6.56 5.27 8.05
N ILE A 4 -5.32 5.57 7.67
CA ILE A 4 -4.55 4.78 6.69
C ILE A 4 -4.28 3.36 7.23
N LYS A 5 -3.81 3.25 8.48
CA LYS A 5 -3.65 1.96 9.21
C LYS A 5 -4.95 1.15 9.33
N GLN A 6 -6.12 1.81 9.29
CA GLN A 6 -7.41 1.12 9.36
C GLN A 6 -7.88 0.62 8.00
N VAL A 7 -7.65 1.33 6.91
CA VAL A 7 -8.13 0.92 5.58
C VAL A 7 -7.31 -0.26 5.05
N ALA A 8 -5.98 -0.22 5.15
CA ALA A 8 -5.12 -1.34 4.74
C ALA A 8 -5.36 -2.60 5.60
N GLY A 9 -5.49 -2.43 6.92
CA GLY A 9 -5.81 -3.53 7.85
C GLY A 9 -7.21 -4.13 7.64
N ILE A 10 -8.20 -3.34 7.23
CA ILE A 10 -9.54 -3.83 6.87
C ILE A 10 -9.49 -4.60 5.54
N VAL A 11 -8.72 -4.14 4.56
CA VAL A 11 -8.60 -4.80 3.25
C VAL A 11 -7.90 -6.16 3.36
N ILE A 12 -6.77 -6.23 4.07
CA ILE A 12 -6.09 -7.49 4.38
C ILE A 12 -7.00 -8.40 5.23
N GLY A 13 -7.69 -7.83 6.23
CA GLY A 13 -8.65 -8.56 7.06
C GLY A 13 -9.86 -9.11 6.28
N VAL A 14 -10.31 -8.42 5.24
CA VAL A 14 -11.39 -8.87 4.34
C VAL A 14 -10.88 -9.97 3.42
N VAL A 15 -9.69 -9.83 2.82
CA VAL A 15 -9.08 -10.88 1.99
C VAL A 15 -8.88 -12.17 2.81
N ILE A 16 -8.30 -12.07 4.01
CA ILE A 16 -8.13 -13.20 4.93
C ILE A 16 -9.48 -13.77 5.40
N GLY A 17 -10.46 -12.90 5.72
CA GLY A 17 -11.80 -13.31 6.15
C GLY A 17 -12.59 -14.04 5.07
N LEU A 18 -12.41 -13.65 3.80
CA LEU A 18 -13.04 -14.29 2.64
C LEU A 18 -12.42 -15.63 2.30
N VAL A 19 -11.09 -15.73 2.39
CA VAL A 19 -10.38 -17.00 2.32
C VAL A 19 -10.89 -17.95 3.43
N GLY A 20 -10.98 -17.48 4.68
CA GLY A 20 -11.56 -18.25 5.79
C GLY A 20 -12.99 -18.75 5.54
N GLY A 21 -13.85 -17.90 4.95
CA GLY A 21 -15.23 -18.26 4.59
C GLY A 21 -15.35 -19.28 3.45
N MET A 22 -14.51 -19.17 2.41
CA MET A 22 -14.47 -20.14 1.30
C MET A 22 -13.93 -21.51 1.73
N LEU A 23 -12.91 -21.54 2.59
CA LEU A 23 -12.31 -22.77 3.10
C LEU A 23 -13.31 -23.64 3.88
N PHE A 24 -14.23 -23.00 4.62
CA PHE A 24 -15.29 -23.68 5.38
C PHE A 24 -16.41 -24.25 4.49
N LYS A 25 -16.74 -23.58 3.39
CA LYS A 25 -17.76 -24.05 2.44
C LYS A 25 -17.23 -25.19 1.54
N SER A 26 -15.93 -25.15 1.24
CA SER A 26 -15.21 -26.12 0.40
C SER A 26 -14.74 -27.38 1.15
N SER A 27 -14.86 -27.42 2.47
CA SER A 27 -14.49 -28.58 3.31
C SER A 27 -15.61 -29.61 3.50
N LEU A 28 -16.74 -29.47 2.81
CA LEU A 28 -17.76 -30.51 2.78
C LEU A 28 -17.27 -31.66 1.88
N PRO A 29 -17.08 -32.88 2.42
CA PRO A 29 -16.56 -34.00 1.64
C PRO A 29 -17.57 -34.41 0.55
N PRO A 30 -17.11 -34.80 -0.66
CA PRO A 30 -17.99 -35.43 -1.66
C PRO A 30 -18.53 -36.78 -1.13
N GLU A 31 -19.69 -37.21 -1.63
CA GLU A 31 -20.28 -38.51 -1.23
C GLU A 31 -19.32 -39.67 -1.54
N LYS A 32 -19.05 -40.49 -0.51
CA LYS A 32 -18.15 -41.65 -0.57
C LYS A 32 -18.59 -42.65 -1.66
N ASP A 33 -17.62 -43.25 -2.35
CA ASP A 33 -17.75 -44.30 -3.37
C ASP A 33 -18.21 -43.87 -4.78
N SER A 34 -18.07 -42.59 -5.14
CA SER A 34 -18.36 -42.15 -6.51
C SER A 34 -17.16 -42.29 -7.46
N ALA A 35 -17.43 -42.51 -8.75
CA ALA A 35 -16.39 -42.55 -9.79
C ALA A 35 -15.54 -41.26 -9.86
N ALA A 36 -15.99 -40.17 -9.23
CA ALA A 36 -15.25 -38.93 -9.09
C ALA A 36 -14.05 -39.05 -8.13
N GLU A 37 -14.14 -39.87 -7.08
CA GLU A 37 -13.05 -40.09 -6.10
C GLU A 37 -11.86 -40.81 -6.75
N GLN A 38 -12.14 -41.80 -7.62
CA GLN A 38 -11.09 -42.53 -8.34
C GLN A 38 -10.44 -41.68 -9.44
N LEU A 39 -11.20 -40.78 -10.05
CA LEU A 39 -10.70 -39.82 -11.03
C LEU A 39 -9.81 -38.74 -10.37
N GLU A 40 -10.14 -38.37 -9.12
CA GLU A 40 -9.40 -37.40 -8.31
C GLU A 40 -8.03 -37.95 -7.86
N ILE A 41 -7.97 -39.22 -7.46
CA ILE A 41 -6.71 -39.92 -7.13
C ILE A 41 -5.77 -39.99 -8.35
N GLN A 42 -6.29 -40.34 -9.53
CA GLN A 42 -5.47 -40.40 -10.75
C GLN A 42 -5.01 -39.01 -11.24
N ARG A 43 -5.82 -37.97 -11.03
CA ARG A 43 -5.44 -36.58 -11.31
C ARG A 43 -4.37 -36.07 -10.36
N HIS A 44 -4.42 -36.51 -9.10
CA HIS A 44 -3.42 -36.17 -8.08
C HIS A 44 -2.02 -36.72 -8.43
N GLU A 45 -1.95 -37.95 -8.97
CA GLU A 45 -0.68 -38.56 -9.41
C GLU A 45 -0.10 -37.87 -10.67
N LEU A 46 -0.95 -37.47 -11.62
CA LEU A 46 -0.54 -36.71 -12.82
C LEU A 46 -0.06 -35.28 -12.47
N LYS A 47 -0.55 -34.71 -11.37
CA LYS A 47 -0.22 -33.37 -10.89
C LYS A 47 1.14 -33.30 -10.20
N SER A 48 1.51 -34.34 -9.45
CA SER A 48 2.85 -34.49 -8.85
C SER A 48 3.97 -34.46 -9.92
N ALA A 49 3.71 -35.02 -11.10
CA ALA A 49 4.64 -34.98 -12.24
C ALA A 49 4.69 -33.59 -12.93
N ARG A 50 3.57 -32.86 -12.97
CA ARG A 50 3.49 -31.50 -13.54
C ARG A 50 4.11 -30.41 -12.66
N ASN A 51 4.11 -30.59 -11.34
CA ASN A 51 4.75 -29.64 -10.41
C ASN A 51 6.28 -29.50 -10.62
N ARG A 52 6.93 -30.46 -11.28
CA ARG A 52 8.35 -30.33 -11.68
C ARG A 52 8.57 -29.54 -12.97
N LEU A 53 7.52 -29.28 -13.74
CA LEU A 53 7.55 -28.45 -14.95
C LEU A 53 7.04 -27.01 -14.71
N ALA A 54 6.48 -26.73 -13.52
CA ALA A 54 5.82 -25.47 -13.17
C ALA A 54 6.77 -24.25 -13.06
N VAL A 55 8.09 -24.45 -13.03
CA VAL A 55 9.09 -23.36 -13.02
C VAL A 55 9.21 -22.69 -14.41
N LEU A 56 8.55 -23.21 -15.45
CA LEU A 56 8.58 -22.65 -16.81
C LEU A 56 7.21 -22.24 -17.39
N GLU A 57 6.11 -22.34 -16.63
CA GLU A 57 4.74 -22.03 -17.13
C GLU A 57 4.03 -20.91 -16.34
N ALA A 58 4.78 -19.98 -15.75
CA ALA A 58 4.21 -18.84 -15.01
C ALA A 58 3.29 -17.95 -15.87
N GLU A 59 3.47 -17.91 -17.20
CA GLU A 59 2.64 -17.12 -18.12
C GLU A 59 1.30 -17.78 -18.49
N ARG A 60 1.06 -19.05 -18.15
CA ARG A 60 -0.10 -19.81 -18.67
C ARG A 60 -1.23 -20.03 -17.64
N ARG A 61 -1.03 -19.66 -16.38
CA ARG A 61 -1.94 -20.01 -15.27
C ARG A 61 -3.03 -18.99 -14.94
N ARG A 62 -2.94 -17.73 -15.40
CA ARG A 62 -3.94 -16.69 -15.06
C ARG A 62 -5.37 -17.02 -15.51
N GLY A 63 -5.55 -17.82 -16.57
CA GLY A 63 -6.88 -18.18 -17.07
C GLY A 63 -7.63 -19.33 -16.35
N ASP A 64 -6.97 -20.11 -15.49
CA ASP A 64 -7.55 -21.36 -14.92
C ASP A 64 -7.90 -21.26 -13.41
N LEU A 65 -7.59 -20.12 -12.76
CA LEU A 65 -7.74 -19.90 -11.32
C LEU A 65 -9.18 -19.61 -10.86
N ALA A 66 -10.10 -19.30 -11.79
CA ALA A 66 -11.54 -19.16 -11.52
C ALA A 66 -12.26 -20.52 -11.27
N SER A 67 -11.53 -21.63 -11.26
CA SER A 67 -12.07 -22.96 -11.05
C SER A 67 -12.14 -23.34 -9.56
N GLY A 68 -13.19 -24.05 -9.14
CA GLY A 68 -13.30 -24.58 -7.77
C GLY A 68 -12.19 -25.57 -7.39
N GLN A 69 -11.31 -25.93 -8.32
CA GLN A 69 -10.13 -26.76 -8.10
C GLN A 69 -8.93 -25.92 -7.60
N ALA A 70 -8.70 -24.74 -8.15
CA ALA A 70 -7.66 -23.81 -7.67
C ALA A 70 -7.91 -23.38 -6.21
N ALA A 71 -9.16 -23.08 -5.87
CA ALA A 71 -9.57 -22.81 -4.49
C ALA A 71 -9.26 -23.97 -3.54
N ARG A 72 -9.46 -25.22 -3.99
CA ARG A 72 -9.16 -26.43 -3.20
C ARG A 72 -7.67 -26.68 -3.07
N ASP A 73 -6.89 -26.31 -4.07
CA ASP A 73 -5.44 -26.44 -4.06
C ASP A 73 -4.82 -25.47 -3.07
N ILE A 74 -5.17 -24.19 -3.15
CA ILE A 74 -4.78 -23.16 -2.17
C ILE A 74 -5.22 -23.59 -0.75
N ALA A 75 -6.44 -24.10 -0.61
CA ALA A 75 -6.93 -24.65 0.65
C ALA A 75 -6.09 -25.81 1.19
N ALA A 76 -5.67 -26.72 0.31
CA ALA A 76 -4.89 -27.88 0.66
C ALA A 76 -3.44 -27.50 0.97
N ASP A 77 -2.91 -26.46 0.32
CA ASP A 77 -1.58 -25.91 0.58
C ASP A 77 -1.56 -25.24 1.96
N ILE A 78 -2.53 -24.36 2.27
CA ILE A 78 -2.70 -23.76 3.60
C ILE A 78 -2.84 -24.83 4.68
N ARG A 79 -3.74 -25.82 4.50
CA ARG A 79 -3.95 -26.90 5.49
C ARG A 79 -2.71 -27.77 5.70
N ALA A 80 -1.86 -27.87 4.69
CA ALA A 80 -0.63 -28.64 4.75
C ALA A 80 0.57 -27.82 5.21
N GLY A 81 0.39 -26.53 5.56
CA GLY A 81 1.48 -25.63 5.92
C GLY A 81 2.45 -25.35 4.78
N ARG A 82 1.98 -25.43 3.52
CA ARG A 82 2.75 -25.04 2.34
C ARG A 82 2.50 -23.58 2.03
N GLU A 83 3.53 -22.92 1.52
CA GLU A 83 3.50 -21.52 1.09
C GLU A 83 2.50 -21.31 -0.05
N VAL A 84 1.79 -20.18 0.00
CA VAL A 84 0.86 -19.70 -1.03
C VAL A 84 1.27 -18.28 -1.43
N ASP A 85 1.21 -18.00 -2.72
CA ASP A 85 1.49 -16.67 -3.26
C ASP A 85 0.32 -15.69 -2.97
N LEU A 86 0.63 -14.45 -2.62
CA LEU A 86 -0.38 -13.40 -2.41
C LEU A 86 -1.17 -13.10 -3.68
N ASP A 87 -0.52 -13.21 -4.84
CA ASP A 87 -1.19 -13.02 -6.14
C ASP A 87 -2.18 -14.15 -6.43
N ASP A 88 -1.86 -15.39 -6.02
CA ASP A 88 -2.78 -16.53 -6.15
C ASP A 88 -3.99 -16.36 -5.22
N VAL A 89 -3.77 -15.87 -3.99
CA VAL A 89 -4.84 -15.56 -3.02
C VAL A 89 -5.70 -14.40 -3.53
N PHE A 90 -5.08 -13.36 -4.06
CA PHE A 90 -5.79 -12.21 -4.64
C PHE A 90 -6.60 -12.65 -5.86
N ALA A 91 -6.01 -13.34 -6.83
CA ALA A 91 -6.72 -13.84 -8.02
C ALA A 91 -7.93 -14.72 -7.65
N LEU A 92 -7.81 -15.54 -6.59
CA LEU A 92 -8.93 -16.34 -6.08
C LEU A 92 -10.06 -15.48 -5.49
N THR A 93 -9.71 -14.39 -4.79
CA THR A 93 -10.67 -13.54 -4.07
C THR A 93 -11.22 -12.40 -4.92
N LYS A 94 -10.53 -12.01 -5.99
CA LYS A 94 -10.87 -10.91 -6.90
C LYS A 94 -12.29 -10.97 -7.45
N PRO A 95 -12.84 -12.12 -7.90
CA PRO A 95 -14.24 -12.19 -8.34
C PRO A 95 -15.23 -11.84 -7.23
N TYR A 96 -14.95 -12.25 -6.00
CA TYR A 96 -15.79 -11.89 -4.86
C TYR A 96 -15.68 -10.41 -4.52
N LEU A 97 -14.46 -9.85 -4.55
CA LEU A 97 -14.24 -8.41 -4.36
C LEU A 97 -15.01 -7.59 -5.41
N ALA A 98 -15.01 -8.04 -6.67
CA ALA A 98 -15.83 -7.46 -7.72
C ALA A 98 -17.34 -7.58 -7.42
N ASP A 99 -17.82 -8.73 -6.94
CA ASP A 99 -19.22 -8.94 -6.56
C ASP A 99 -19.67 -8.01 -5.41
N ILE A 100 -18.79 -7.75 -4.42
CA ILE A 100 -19.10 -6.84 -3.30
C ILE A 100 -18.77 -5.37 -3.57
N SER A 101 -18.07 -5.07 -4.65
CA SER A 101 -17.65 -3.72 -5.03
C SER A 101 -18.81 -2.70 -5.00
N PRO A 102 -20.03 -2.99 -5.52
CA PRO A 102 -21.14 -2.05 -5.46
C PRO A 102 -21.64 -1.73 -4.04
N LEU A 103 -21.39 -2.61 -3.06
CA LEU A 103 -21.68 -2.34 -1.66
C LEU A 103 -20.57 -1.51 -1.02
N MET A 104 -19.31 -1.85 -1.29
CA MET A 104 -18.14 -1.08 -0.85
C MET A 104 -18.23 0.36 -1.34
N GLU A 105 -18.56 0.56 -2.62
CA GLU A 105 -18.79 1.88 -3.21
C GLU A 105 -19.88 2.66 -2.48
N ARG A 106 -21.00 2.03 -2.14
CA ARG A 106 -22.08 2.68 -1.37
C ARG A 106 -21.64 3.09 0.04
N MET A 107 -20.84 2.26 0.72
CA MET A 107 -20.29 2.59 2.03
C MET A 107 -19.29 3.75 1.93
N ARG A 108 -18.38 3.66 0.96
CA ARG A 108 -17.38 4.67 0.64
C ARG A 108 -18.03 6.02 0.35
N LEU A 109 -19.00 6.09 -0.57
CA LEU A 109 -19.71 7.33 -0.90
C LEU A 109 -20.38 7.97 0.33
N LYS A 110 -20.92 7.15 1.24
CA LYS A 110 -21.52 7.65 2.49
C LYS A 110 -20.46 8.25 3.43
N GLU A 111 -19.33 7.58 3.57
CA GLU A 111 -18.23 8.03 4.43
C GLU A 111 -17.52 9.25 3.86
N GLU A 112 -17.26 9.25 2.56
CA GLU A 112 -16.66 10.35 1.83
C GLU A 112 -17.52 11.59 1.84
N LYS A 113 -18.85 11.44 1.71
CA LYS A 113 -19.74 12.60 1.84
C LYS A 113 -19.57 13.29 3.19
N ARG A 114 -19.53 12.52 4.28
CA ARG A 114 -19.31 13.06 5.62
C ARG A 114 -17.93 13.72 5.73
N ARG A 115 -16.88 13.06 5.25
CA ARG A 115 -15.50 13.58 5.27
C ARG A 115 -15.37 14.86 4.44
N SER A 116 -16.01 14.89 3.27
CA SER A 116 -16.07 16.05 2.36
C SER A 116 -16.77 17.23 3.03
N GLU A 117 -17.96 17.01 3.63
CA GLU A 117 -18.67 18.05 4.39
C GLU A 117 -17.84 18.59 5.58
N GLU A 118 -17.09 17.72 6.26
CA GLU A 118 -16.21 18.09 7.36
C GLU A 118 -15.04 18.97 6.89
N ILE A 119 -14.31 18.53 5.87
CA ILE A 119 -13.17 19.26 5.28
C ILE A 119 -13.65 20.57 4.68
N ALA A 120 -14.70 20.55 3.84
CA ALA A 120 -15.25 21.74 3.22
C ALA A 120 -15.73 22.75 4.26
N GLY A 121 -16.40 22.28 5.31
CA GLY A 121 -16.83 23.12 6.42
C GLY A 121 -15.66 23.71 7.22
N GLU A 122 -14.60 22.95 7.44
CA GLU A 122 -13.37 23.43 8.10
C GLU A 122 -12.66 24.49 7.26
N MET A 123 -12.40 24.20 5.98
CA MET A 123 -11.77 25.13 5.05
C MET A 123 -12.60 26.41 4.90
N ALA A 124 -13.92 26.28 4.81
CA ALA A 124 -14.82 27.43 4.73
C ALA A 124 -14.77 28.32 5.96
N ARG A 125 -14.67 27.74 7.17
CA ARG A 125 -14.51 28.52 8.40
C ARG A 125 -13.13 29.15 8.53
N LYS A 126 -12.08 28.43 8.14
CA LYS A 126 -10.69 28.87 8.34
C LYS A 126 -10.30 29.97 7.35
N TYR A 127 -10.69 29.83 6.09
CA TYR A 127 -10.30 30.73 5.00
C TYR A 127 -11.45 31.58 4.45
N ASP A 128 -12.56 31.65 5.18
CA ASP A 128 -13.75 32.46 4.84
C ASP A 128 -14.30 32.16 3.44
N LEU A 129 -14.33 30.89 3.04
CA LEU A 129 -14.87 30.50 1.73
C LEU A 129 -16.34 30.92 1.63
N THR A 130 -16.71 31.52 0.49
CA THR A 130 -18.13 31.79 0.22
C THR A 130 -18.89 30.49 0.02
N LYS A 131 -20.23 30.53 0.14
CA LYS A 131 -21.07 29.36 -0.13
C LYS A 131 -20.87 28.76 -1.53
N ILE A 132 -20.53 29.59 -2.52
CA ILE A 132 -20.26 29.13 -3.88
C ILE A 132 -18.92 28.37 -3.92
N GLN A 133 -17.90 28.85 -3.22
CA GLN A 133 -16.58 28.21 -3.17
C GLN A 133 -16.61 26.92 -2.36
N GLN A 134 -17.33 26.92 -1.23
CA GLN A 134 -17.55 25.70 -0.46
C GLN A 134 -18.26 24.63 -1.29
N ALA A 135 -19.32 24.99 -2.04
CA ALA A 135 -20.00 24.04 -2.92
C ALA A 135 -19.07 23.50 -4.02
N ARG A 136 -18.20 24.35 -4.60
CA ARG A 136 -17.19 23.90 -5.58
C ARG A 136 -16.16 22.95 -4.97
N LEU A 137 -15.75 23.18 -3.73
CA LEU A 137 -14.84 22.30 -3.01
C LEU A 137 -15.47 20.93 -2.76
N GLU A 138 -16.74 20.89 -2.34
CA GLU A 138 -17.50 19.66 -2.18
C GLU A 138 -17.65 18.90 -3.52
N ASP A 139 -17.97 19.62 -4.61
CA ASP A 139 -18.06 19.06 -5.96
C ASP A 139 -16.71 18.53 -6.47
N TRP A 140 -15.61 19.25 -6.21
CA TRP A 140 -14.26 18.83 -6.56
C TRP A 140 -13.86 17.55 -5.80
N MET A 141 -14.07 17.49 -4.49
CA MET A 141 -13.81 16.28 -3.69
C MET A 141 -14.66 15.10 -4.16
N ALA A 142 -15.90 15.34 -4.57
CA ALA A 142 -16.77 14.29 -5.12
C ALA A 142 -16.27 13.78 -6.48
N ALA A 143 -15.72 14.65 -7.32
CA ALA A 143 -15.11 14.26 -8.59
C ALA A 143 -13.81 13.46 -8.38
N GLU A 144 -12.96 13.92 -7.46
CA GLU A 144 -11.70 13.23 -7.11
C GLU A 144 -11.98 11.83 -6.56
N SER A 145 -12.98 11.72 -5.67
CA SER A 145 -13.48 10.43 -5.20
C SER A 145 -13.93 9.50 -6.34
N GLN A 146 -14.57 10.02 -7.40
CA GLN A 146 -14.99 9.18 -8.53
C GLN A 146 -13.79 8.66 -9.33
N VAL A 147 -12.78 9.50 -9.55
CA VAL A 147 -11.53 9.08 -10.22
C VAL A 147 -10.85 7.98 -9.42
N ASN A 148 -10.77 8.15 -8.11
CA ASN A 148 -10.17 7.18 -7.19
C ASN A 148 -10.93 5.84 -7.13
N ALA A 149 -12.27 5.88 -7.09
CA ALA A 149 -13.07 4.66 -7.22
C ALA A 149 -12.92 3.96 -8.57
N GLU A 150 -12.76 4.72 -9.65
CA GLU A 150 -12.54 4.17 -10.98
C GLU A 150 -11.23 3.39 -11.03
N LYS A 151 -10.13 3.94 -10.48
CA LYS A 151 -8.84 3.24 -10.37
C LYS A 151 -8.99 1.90 -9.63
N PHE A 152 -9.66 1.91 -8.48
CA PHE A 152 -9.92 0.69 -7.71
C PHE A 152 -10.76 -0.32 -8.49
N ARG A 153 -11.80 0.14 -9.19
CA ARG A 153 -12.63 -0.73 -10.02
C ARG A 153 -11.85 -1.33 -11.19
N MET A 154 -11.01 -0.55 -11.84
CA MET A 154 -10.14 -1.01 -12.93
C MET A 154 -9.24 -2.17 -12.46
N VAL A 155 -8.62 -2.06 -11.28
CA VAL A 155 -7.80 -3.15 -10.74
C VAL A 155 -8.61 -4.41 -10.47
N LEU A 156 -9.88 -4.29 -10.05
CA LEU A 156 -10.74 -5.46 -9.82
C LEU A 156 -11.27 -6.09 -11.13
N GLU A 157 -11.47 -5.29 -12.17
CA GLU A 157 -12.04 -5.72 -13.45
C GLU A 157 -10.99 -6.26 -14.43
N ASP A 158 -9.74 -5.79 -14.35
CA ASP A 158 -8.67 -6.22 -15.23
C ASP A 158 -8.13 -7.60 -14.82
N GLU A 159 -8.13 -8.57 -15.73
CA GLU A 159 -7.66 -9.93 -15.45
C GLU A 159 -6.15 -10.01 -15.21
N GLU A 160 -5.38 -8.99 -15.63
CA GLU A 160 -3.92 -8.98 -15.51
C GLU A 160 -3.41 -8.34 -14.21
N SER A 161 -4.23 -7.58 -13.49
CA SER A 161 -3.78 -6.89 -12.27
C SER A 161 -3.57 -7.83 -11.10
N ASP A 162 -2.52 -7.55 -10.34
CA ASP A 162 -2.01 -8.37 -9.23
C ASP A 162 -2.31 -7.73 -7.85
N PHE A 163 -1.79 -8.35 -6.79
CA PHE A 163 -2.00 -7.84 -5.43
C PHE A 163 -1.32 -6.49 -5.19
N GLU A 164 -0.19 -6.23 -5.86
CA GLU A 164 0.54 -4.97 -5.76
C GLU A 164 -0.29 -3.82 -6.36
N ASP A 165 -0.86 -4.03 -7.55
CA ASP A 165 -1.77 -3.07 -8.18
C ASP A 165 -2.96 -2.73 -7.27
N PHE A 166 -3.46 -3.72 -6.53
CA PHE A 166 -4.57 -3.55 -5.59
C PHE A 166 -4.21 -2.75 -4.34
N ILE A 167 -3.02 -2.97 -3.77
CA ILE A 167 -2.52 -2.17 -2.66
C ILE A 167 -2.26 -0.73 -3.12
N ARG A 168 -1.58 -0.54 -4.25
CA ARG A 168 -1.30 0.80 -4.80
C ARG A 168 -2.58 1.59 -5.05
N ALA A 169 -3.59 0.96 -5.66
CA ALA A 169 -4.89 1.60 -5.87
C ALA A 169 -5.62 1.94 -4.56
N THR A 170 -5.33 1.24 -3.46
CA THR A 170 -5.91 1.52 -2.15
C THR A 170 -5.20 2.68 -1.43
N GLU A 171 -3.89 2.78 -1.56
CA GLU A 171 -3.08 3.85 -0.97
C GLU A 171 -3.31 5.21 -1.65
N GLU A 172 -3.35 5.24 -2.98
CA GLU A 172 -3.65 6.46 -3.75
C GLU A 172 -5.05 7.03 -3.44
N ASN A 173 -5.96 6.21 -2.90
CA ASN A 173 -7.31 6.64 -2.53
C ASN A 173 -7.38 7.39 -1.18
N ALA A 174 -6.29 7.44 -0.40
CA ALA A 174 -6.35 7.93 0.99
C ALA A 174 -6.31 9.46 1.13
N GLU A 175 -5.78 10.16 0.13
CA GLU A 175 -5.48 11.60 0.20
C GLU A 175 -6.19 12.39 -0.90
N PHE A 176 -6.71 13.56 -0.53
CA PHE A 176 -7.09 14.60 -1.49
C PHE A 176 -5.80 15.32 -1.91
N GLY A 177 -4.92 14.61 -2.62
CA GLY A 177 -3.54 15.05 -2.91
C GLY A 177 -3.47 16.46 -3.53
N ASP A 178 -4.43 16.79 -4.39
CA ASP A 178 -4.48 18.07 -5.10
C ASP A 178 -5.37 19.13 -4.39
N LEU A 179 -5.69 18.94 -3.10
CA LEU A 179 -6.50 19.89 -2.33
C LEU A 179 -5.81 21.26 -2.24
N ASP A 180 -4.48 21.26 -2.11
CA ASP A 180 -3.70 22.49 -2.03
C ASP A 180 -3.86 23.33 -3.31
N ASP A 181 -3.70 22.70 -4.48
CA ASP A 181 -3.86 23.35 -5.78
C ASP A 181 -5.28 23.92 -5.96
N PHE A 182 -6.30 23.16 -5.55
CA PHE A 182 -7.68 23.63 -5.56
C PHE A 182 -7.85 24.88 -4.69
N MET A 183 -7.40 24.82 -3.44
CA MET A 183 -7.54 25.92 -2.48
C MET A 183 -6.80 27.17 -2.94
N GLU A 184 -5.60 27.02 -3.50
CA GLU A 184 -4.84 28.14 -4.06
C GLU A 184 -5.55 28.83 -5.23
N SER A 185 -6.32 28.07 -6.02
CA SER A 185 -7.10 28.61 -7.13
C SER A 185 -8.35 29.38 -6.70
N GLU A 186 -8.92 29.03 -5.55
CA GLU A 186 -10.13 29.64 -5.01
C GLU A 186 -9.83 30.81 -4.06
N LEU A 187 -8.71 30.79 -3.38
CA LEU A 187 -8.31 31.84 -2.45
C LEU A 187 -7.61 33.02 -3.15
N SER A 188 -7.73 34.21 -2.57
CA SER A 188 -7.05 35.40 -3.08
C SER A 188 -6.65 36.37 -1.96
N GLY A 189 -5.71 37.26 -2.26
CA GLY A 189 -5.28 38.30 -1.33
C GLY A 189 -4.70 37.74 -0.03
N GLU A 190 -5.16 38.28 1.10
CA GLU A 190 -4.68 37.91 2.44
C GLU A 190 -4.94 36.44 2.78
N LYS A 191 -6.10 35.89 2.38
CA LYS A 191 -6.44 34.49 2.67
C LYS A 191 -5.58 33.48 1.93
N LEU A 192 -5.19 33.79 0.70
CA LEU A 192 -4.22 32.97 -0.04
C LEU A 192 -2.83 33.01 0.63
N ALA A 193 -2.41 34.19 1.11
CA ALA A 193 -1.15 34.33 1.81
C ALA A 193 -1.14 33.59 3.15
N GLU A 194 -2.22 33.66 3.91
CA GLU A 194 -2.44 32.90 5.15
C GLU A 194 -2.38 31.39 4.87
N TYR A 195 -3.13 30.91 3.88
CA TYR A 195 -3.15 29.51 3.46
C TYR A 195 -1.76 28.98 3.12
N LYS A 196 -1.03 29.66 2.22
CA LYS A 196 0.32 29.26 1.81
C LYS A 196 1.30 29.25 2.98
N ALA A 197 1.20 30.22 3.89
CA ALA A 197 2.08 30.29 5.06
C ALA A 197 1.85 29.12 6.01
N GLU A 198 0.59 28.77 6.28
CA GLU A 198 0.25 27.64 7.14
C GLU A 198 0.63 26.30 6.50
N ARG A 199 0.37 26.12 5.19
CA ARG A 199 0.79 24.91 4.46
C ARG A 199 2.30 24.74 4.45
N LEU A 200 3.07 25.83 4.33
CA LEU A 200 4.53 25.78 4.43
C LEU A 200 4.98 25.29 5.82
N VAL A 201 4.31 25.71 6.89
CA VAL A 201 4.61 25.24 8.26
C VAL A 201 4.26 23.76 8.41
N GLU A 202 3.06 23.35 8.00
CA GLU A 202 2.63 21.95 8.09
C GLU A 202 3.57 21.02 7.29
N ARG A 203 3.93 21.39 6.07
CA ARG A 203 4.90 20.62 5.27
C ARG A 203 6.27 20.57 5.92
N SER A 204 6.76 21.68 6.46
CA SER A 204 8.05 21.69 7.19
C SER A 204 8.03 20.76 8.41
N GLU A 205 6.92 20.72 9.15
CA GLU A 205 6.74 19.81 10.29
C GLU A 205 6.69 18.35 9.84
N ASN A 206 5.96 18.04 8.76
CA ASN A 206 5.88 16.71 8.19
C ASN A 206 7.24 16.21 7.71
N VAL A 207 7.94 17.01 6.88
CA VAL A 207 9.29 16.72 6.39
C VAL A 207 10.24 16.44 7.55
N THR A 208 10.20 17.28 8.59
CA THR A 208 11.06 17.12 9.77
C THR A 208 10.71 15.85 10.56
N SER A 209 9.43 15.57 10.75
CA SER A 209 8.93 14.39 11.49
C SER A 209 9.30 13.09 10.76
N GLU A 210 9.06 13.04 9.45
CA GLU A 210 9.39 11.89 8.60
C GLU A 210 10.90 11.65 8.55
N ALA A 211 11.68 12.71 8.33
CA ALA A 211 13.13 12.63 8.30
C ALA A 211 13.72 12.15 9.63
N ASN A 212 13.21 12.63 10.76
CA ASN A 212 13.63 12.17 12.08
C ASN A 212 13.27 10.70 12.31
N ARG A 213 12.07 10.25 11.90
CA ARG A 213 11.67 8.84 12.02
C ARG A 213 12.61 7.95 11.21
N LYS A 214 12.88 8.32 9.95
CA LYS A 214 13.80 7.57 9.06
C LYS A 214 15.24 7.57 9.59
N LEU A 215 15.71 8.72 10.08
CA LEU A 215 17.03 8.85 10.72
C LEU A 215 17.16 7.96 11.94
N HIS A 216 16.18 8.00 12.85
CA HIS A 216 16.21 7.23 14.08
C HIS A 216 16.34 5.74 13.80
N ARG A 217 15.52 5.21 12.87
CA ARG A 217 15.57 3.81 12.44
C ARG A 217 16.94 3.44 11.86
N LEU A 218 17.50 4.28 11.00
CA LEU A 218 18.83 4.01 10.44
C LEU A 218 19.90 4.01 11.54
N HIS A 219 19.86 4.99 12.45
CA HIS A 219 20.80 5.09 13.56
C HIS A 219 20.73 3.89 14.51
N GLU A 220 19.53 3.40 14.84
CA GLU A 220 19.36 2.20 15.66
C GLU A 220 20.02 0.96 15.04
N VAL A 221 20.03 0.87 13.71
CA VAL A 221 20.60 -0.27 12.99
C VAL A 221 22.11 -0.17 12.85
N VAL A 222 22.67 1.00 12.51
CA VAL A 222 24.10 1.12 12.14
C VAL A 222 24.93 2.07 13.00
N ASP A 223 24.36 2.58 14.08
CA ASP A 223 25.01 3.51 15.02
C ASP A 223 25.74 4.66 14.30
N LEU A 224 24.95 5.50 13.62
CA LEU A 224 25.47 6.69 12.93
C LEU A 224 26.17 7.64 13.91
N ASP A 225 27.35 8.15 13.53
CA ASP A 225 27.97 9.25 14.25
C ASP A 225 27.24 10.58 14.01
N VAL A 226 27.52 11.60 14.83
CA VAL A 226 26.82 12.90 14.75
C VAL A 226 26.89 13.52 13.36
N SER A 227 28.03 13.43 12.68
CA SER A 227 28.18 13.99 11.33
C SER A 227 27.37 13.23 10.28
N GLN A 228 27.26 11.90 10.43
CA GLN A 228 26.40 11.07 9.61
C GLN A 228 24.92 11.29 9.90
N GLN A 229 24.54 11.54 11.16
CA GLN A 229 23.16 11.84 11.51
C GLN A 229 22.68 13.14 10.86
N ASP A 230 23.50 14.20 10.95
CA ASP A 230 23.20 15.48 10.32
C ASP A 230 23.07 15.32 8.79
N ALA A 231 24.00 14.63 8.15
CA ALA A 231 23.94 14.41 6.71
C ALA A 231 22.74 13.54 6.29
N ALA A 232 22.46 12.45 7.00
CA ALA A 232 21.35 11.56 6.71
C ALA A 232 19.99 12.26 6.88
N PHE A 233 19.84 13.10 7.91
CA PHE A 233 18.64 13.91 8.10
C PHE A 233 18.31 14.76 6.87
N LEU A 234 19.31 15.46 6.32
CA LEU A 234 19.12 16.33 5.15
C LEU A 234 18.73 15.51 3.91
N LEU A 235 19.29 14.31 3.74
CA LEU A 235 18.92 13.41 2.65
C LEU A 235 17.48 12.91 2.79
N PHE A 236 17.07 12.50 3.99
CA PHE A 236 15.70 12.06 4.24
C PHE A 236 14.70 13.20 4.06
N ALA A 237 15.02 14.40 4.54
CA ALA A 237 14.17 15.57 4.37
C ALA A 237 13.99 15.95 2.90
N ARG A 238 15.06 15.94 2.09
CA ARG A 238 14.98 16.21 0.65
C ARG A 238 14.22 15.14 -0.15
N GLY A 239 14.14 13.92 0.38
CA GLY A 239 13.42 12.81 -0.26
C GLY A 239 12.07 12.50 0.37
N SER A 240 11.51 13.44 1.14
CA SER A 240 10.12 13.42 1.62
C SER A 240 9.19 13.93 0.51
N GLY A 241 7.96 13.40 0.45
CA GLY A 241 6.95 13.83 -0.51
C GLY A 241 6.47 15.27 -0.30
N ASP A 242 6.56 15.77 0.94
CA ASP A 242 6.16 17.13 1.30
C ASP A 242 7.27 18.18 1.06
N TYR A 243 8.46 17.76 0.59
CA TYR A 243 9.58 18.66 0.40
C TYR A 243 9.40 19.56 -0.83
N GLU A 244 9.53 20.87 -0.63
CA GLU A 244 9.58 21.85 -1.72
C GLU A 244 10.93 22.55 -1.81
N GLU A 245 11.35 22.84 -3.04
CA GLU A 245 12.60 23.56 -3.30
C GLU A 245 12.58 24.94 -2.62
N GLY A 246 13.58 25.20 -1.79
CA GLY A 246 13.70 26.46 -1.03
C GLY A 246 12.98 26.45 0.32
N MET A 247 12.39 25.33 0.74
CA MET A 247 11.89 25.14 2.10
C MET A 247 13.03 25.29 3.13
N VAL A 248 12.73 25.95 4.24
CA VAL A 248 13.68 26.12 5.35
C VAL A 248 13.55 24.93 6.29
N VAL A 249 14.42 23.94 6.11
CA VAL A 249 14.58 22.82 7.03
C VAL A 249 15.84 23.04 7.86
N ASP A 250 15.80 22.73 9.16
CA ASP A 250 16.95 22.92 10.04
C ASP A 250 18.19 22.17 9.50
N GLY A 251 19.35 22.82 9.53
CA GLY A 251 20.60 22.31 8.95
C GLY A 251 20.72 22.41 7.42
N MET A 252 19.65 22.70 6.65
CA MET A 252 19.77 22.96 5.20
C MET A 252 20.21 24.40 4.94
N GLN A 253 21.21 24.57 4.07
CA GLN A 253 21.63 25.88 3.58
C GLN A 253 21.45 25.98 2.07
N GLY A 254 20.82 27.08 1.64
CA GLY A 254 20.60 27.38 0.23
C GLY A 254 19.44 26.59 -0.38
N THR A 255 19.21 26.83 -1.67
CA THR A 255 18.17 26.17 -2.45
C THR A 255 18.71 24.82 -2.91
N GLN A 256 18.23 23.72 -2.31
CA GLN A 256 18.52 22.37 -2.75
C GLN A 256 17.26 21.75 -3.35
N GLY A 257 17.40 21.02 -4.45
CA GLY A 257 16.29 20.29 -5.06
C GLY A 257 15.94 19.02 -4.27
N GLY A 258 14.69 18.59 -4.40
CA GLY A 258 14.23 17.30 -3.88
C GLY A 258 15.01 16.13 -4.47
N LEU A 259 15.00 15.00 -3.76
CA LEU A 259 15.62 13.74 -4.18
C LEU A 259 14.53 12.72 -4.49
N SER A 260 14.67 11.98 -5.59
CA SER A 260 13.87 10.77 -5.76
C SER A 260 14.23 9.74 -4.69
N VAL A 261 13.33 8.80 -4.41
CA VAL A 261 13.56 7.70 -3.46
C VAL A 261 14.87 6.96 -3.78
N ALA A 262 15.08 6.60 -5.05
CA ALA A 262 16.29 5.91 -5.49
C ALA A 262 17.57 6.74 -5.26
N GLN A 263 17.51 8.05 -5.54
CA GLN A 263 18.65 8.95 -5.32
C GLN A 263 18.97 9.10 -3.84
N ARG A 264 17.94 9.36 -3.01
CA ARG A 264 18.05 9.43 -1.55
C ARG A 264 18.69 8.16 -0.99
N ASN A 265 18.16 6.99 -1.35
CA ASN A 265 18.66 5.71 -0.85
C ASN A 265 20.13 5.48 -1.26
N ALA A 266 20.50 5.81 -2.50
CA ALA A 266 21.89 5.72 -2.95
C ALA A 266 22.83 6.67 -2.19
N GLU A 267 22.41 7.92 -1.95
CA GLU A 267 23.20 8.90 -1.20
C GLU A 267 23.35 8.50 0.28
N VAL A 268 22.28 8.00 0.92
CA VAL A 268 22.32 7.48 2.29
C VAL A 268 23.29 6.30 2.39
N MET A 269 23.25 5.35 1.46
CA MET A 269 24.19 4.23 1.46
C MET A 269 25.65 4.69 1.27
N SER A 270 25.88 5.73 0.47
CA SER A 270 27.22 6.30 0.27
C SER A 270 27.81 7.00 1.51
N LEU A 271 26.94 7.44 2.42
CA LEU A 271 27.31 8.07 3.69
C LEU A 271 27.80 7.05 4.73
N LEU A 272 27.33 5.80 4.62
CA LEU A 272 27.68 4.73 5.54
C LEU A 272 29.09 4.21 5.27
N ARG A 273 29.82 3.88 6.35
CA ARG A 273 31.10 3.17 6.26
C ARG A 273 30.88 1.72 5.80
N PRO A 274 31.89 1.03 5.23
CA PRO A 274 31.73 -0.34 4.74
C PRO A 274 31.13 -1.30 5.78
N GLU A 275 31.54 -1.18 7.04
CA GLU A 275 31.00 -1.98 8.15
C GLU A 275 29.51 -1.68 8.43
N GLN A 276 29.11 -0.40 8.37
CA GLN A 276 27.73 0.03 8.55
C GLN A 276 26.86 -0.40 7.37
N GLN A 277 27.38 -0.35 6.14
CA GLN A 277 26.69 -0.87 4.95
C GLN A 277 26.42 -2.37 5.08
N ALA A 278 27.43 -3.14 5.53
CA ALA A 278 27.27 -4.57 5.74
C ALA A 278 26.26 -4.88 6.85
N GLN A 279 26.28 -4.12 7.95
CA GLN A 279 25.31 -4.24 9.03
C GLN A 279 23.89 -3.92 8.56
N TYR A 280 23.74 -2.84 7.78
CA TYR A 280 22.45 -2.46 7.21
C TYR A 280 21.91 -3.53 6.25
N GLN A 281 22.74 -4.05 5.35
CA GLN A 281 22.35 -5.13 4.44
C GLN A 281 21.98 -6.42 5.18
N SER A 282 22.71 -6.74 6.25
CA SER A 282 22.37 -7.89 7.12
C SER A 282 21.02 -7.68 7.80
N TYR A 283 20.77 -6.49 8.33
CA TYR A 283 19.48 -6.14 8.92
C TYR A 283 18.35 -6.23 7.89
N GLN A 284 18.54 -5.71 6.68
CA GLN A 284 17.54 -5.85 5.60
C GLN A 284 17.27 -7.31 5.25
N ALA A 285 18.32 -8.13 5.15
CA ALA A 285 18.17 -9.55 4.87
C ALA A 285 17.45 -10.28 6.01
N GLU A 286 17.75 -9.95 7.27
CA GLU A 286 17.08 -10.51 8.45
C GLU A 286 15.62 -10.09 8.53
N GLN A 287 15.31 -8.81 8.31
CA GLN A 287 13.93 -8.32 8.25
C GLN A 287 13.14 -8.97 7.11
N ARG A 288 13.77 -9.16 5.94
CA ARG A 288 13.16 -9.89 4.84
C ARG A 288 12.92 -11.36 5.19
N GLU A 289 13.85 -11.99 5.89
CA GLU A 289 13.70 -13.38 6.34
C GLU A 289 12.62 -13.51 7.42
N GLU A 290 12.55 -12.56 8.35
CA GLU A 290 11.56 -12.49 9.42
C GLU A 290 10.16 -12.26 8.84
N ALA A 291 9.99 -11.23 7.99
CA ALA A 291 8.73 -10.99 7.28
C ALA A 291 8.32 -12.21 6.44
N ASN A 292 9.27 -12.84 5.74
CA ASN A 292 8.99 -14.06 5.00
C ASN A 292 8.61 -15.22 5.94
N ARG A 293 9.20 -15.33 7.14
CA ARG A 293 8.86 -16.36 8.13
C ARG A 293 7.48 -16.12 8.74
N GLU A 294 7.15 -14.88 9.11
CA GLU A 294 5.83 -14.51 9.62
C GLU A 294 4.74 -14.77 8.58
N LEU A 295 5.00 -14.40 7.33
CA LEU A 295 4.11 -14.73 6.21
C LEU A 295 4.02 -16.25 6.02
N GLN A 296 5.13 -16.99 6.05
CA GLN A 296 5.14 -18.44 5.96
C GLN A 296 4.34 -19.12 7.09
N GLU A 297 4.37 -18.57 8.32
CA GLU A 297 3.59 -19.08 9.46
C GLU A 297 2.08 -19.00 9.22
N VAL A 298 1.65 -17.99 8.46
CA VAL A 298 0.24 -17.86 7.99
C VAL A 298 0.02 -18.43 6.58
N GLY A 299 1.04 -19.08 6.00
CA GLY A 299 0.98 -19.75 4.71
C GLY A 299 1.12 -18.83 3.49
N LEU A 300 1.69 -17.64 3.65
CA LEU A 300 1.90 -16.62 2.63
C LEU A 300 3.39 -16.49 2.27
N LYS A 301 3.69 -15.82 1.14
CA LYS A 301 5.05 -15.51 0.71
C LYS A 301 5.22 -14.02 0.41
N LEU A 302 6.38 -13.48 0.73
CA LEU A 302 6.73 -12.08 0.48
C LEU A 302 6.93 -11.79 -1.03
N PRO A 303 6.47 -10.65 -1.56
CA PRO A 303 6.74 -10.22 -2.94
C PRO A 303 8.25 -10.13 -3.26
N ALA A 304 8.59 -10.16 -4.56
CA ALA A 304 9.98 -10.20 -5.01
C ALA A 304 10.72 -8.87 -4.76
N ASP A 305 10.01 -7.76 -4.80
CA ASP A 305 10.45 -6.37 -4.90
C ASP A 305 10.22 -5.52 -3.63
N TRP A 306 9.82 -6.16 -2.52
CA TRP A 306 9.63 -5.54 -1.21
C TRP A 306 10.77 -4.58 -0.78
N ASP A 307 10.45 -3.31 -0.48
CA ASP A 307 11.39 -2.26 -0.01
C ASP A 307 11.03 -1.75 1.40
N LEU A 308 11.95 -1.97 2.35
CA LEU A 308 11.89 -1.53 3.75
C LEU A 308 11.76 -0.01 3.96
N PHE A 309 12.09 0.80 2.95
CA PHE A 309 12.02 2.26 3.05
C PHE A 309 10.76 2.89 2.44
N GLU A 310 10.03 2.14 1.62
CA GLU A 310 8.75 2.56 1.03
C GLU A 310 7.57 1.95 1.79
N ASP A 311 7.72 0.75 2.37
CA ASP A 311 6.62 0.05 3.02
C ASP A 311 6.41 0.47 4.49
N ASP A 312 5.55 1.46 4.70
CA ASP A 312 4.76 1.67 5.92
C ASP A 312 3.60 0.64 6.02
N LEU A 313 3.67 -0.50 5.33
CA LEU A 313 2.55 -1.47 5.21
C LEU A 313 2.21 -2.23 6.50
N PHE A 314 3.13 -2.28 7.48
CA PHE A 314 2.90 -2.95 8.76
C PHE A 314 3.42 -2.14 9.94
N ASP A 315 2.68 -1.10 10.29
CA ASP A 315 2.80 -0.36 11.55
C ASP A 315 1.41 0.01 12.07
#